data_AF-A0A7C7MQY5-F1
#
_entry.id   AF-A0A7C7MQY5-F1
#
_cell.length_a   1.000
_cell.length_b   1.000
_cell.length_c   1.000
_cell.angle_alpha   90.00
_cell.angle_beta   90.00
_cell.angle_gamma   90.00
#
_symmetry.space_group_name_H-M   'P 1'
#
loop_
_entity.id
_entity.type
_entity.pdbx_description
1 polymer ?
#
loop_
_entity_poly.entity_id
_entity_poly.type
_entity_poly.pdbx_seq_one_letter_code
_entity_poly.pdbx_strand_id
1 'polypeptide(L)'
;MITFYFIIIFTGIAGSLITYYLNNHLKWGAVLASAFPSLLVGLFFYFFPFLVEENLAQQIPVVFIGASFVGMVSNKVLHHPIYVILAGFIFSIIYLNKAQFFNHFGGSLGTSACIAVVAAIGFATVIQHKGFKRKKP
;
A
#
# COMPACT_ATOMS: atom_id res chain seq x y z
N MET A 1 -21.12 6.38 -1.18
CA MET A 1 -20.11 6.31 -2.26
C MET A 1 -18.83 7.09 -1.95
N ILE A 2 -18.88 8.41 -1.72
CA ILE A 2 -17.66 9.21 -1.45
C ILE A 2 -16.89 8.72 -0.22
N THR A 3 -17.58 8.49 0.91
CA THR A 3 -16.98 7.98 2.16
C THR A 3 -16.25 6.65 1.97
N PHE A 4 -16.78 5.76 1.15
CA PHE A 4 -16.18 4.47 0.83
C PHE A 4 -14.81 4.64 0.15
N TYR A 5 -14.71 5.49 -0.88
CA TYR A 5 -13.44 5.74 -1.57
C TYR A 5 -12.38 6.28 -0.61
N PHE A 6 -12.76 7.21 0.28
CA PHE A 6 -11.84 7.75 1.28
C PHE A 6 -11.35 6.68 2.26
N ILE A 7 -12.21 5.78 2.72
CA ILE A 7 -11.83 4.70 3.63
C ILE A 7 -10.85 3.73 2.96
N ILE A 8 -11.07 3.38 1.70
CA ILE A 8 -10.17 2.48 0.94
C ILE A 8 -8.81 3.14 0.69
N ILE A 9 -8.79 4.42 0.33
CA ILE A 9 -7.54 5.17 0.16
C ILE A 9 -6.78 5.26 1.49
N PHE A 10 -7.48 5.61 2.57
CA PHE A 10 -6.89 5.69 3.90
C PHE A 10 -6.33 4.33 4.35
N THR A 11 -7.08 3.24 4.15
CA THR A 11 -6.64 1.88 4.48
C THR A 11 -5.39 1.50 3.70
N GLY A 12 -5.32 1.84 2.40
CA GLY A 12 -4.14 1.53 1.60
C GLY A 12 -2.89 2.32 2.02
N ILE A 13 -3.04 3.61 2.35
CA ILE A 13 -1.92 4.42 2.87
C ILE A 13 -1.48 3.90 4.25
N ALA A 14 -2.43 3.60 5.14
CA ALA A 14 -2.14 3.08 6.47
C ALA A 14 -1.45 1.71 6.38
N GLY A 15 -1.96 0.79 5.56
CA GLY A 15 -1.38 -0.54 5.37
C GLY A 15 0.04 -0.50 4.83
N SER A 16 0.32 0.37 3.85
CA SER A 16 1.67 0.52 3.31
C SER A 16 2.64 1.14 4.32
N LEU A 17 2.20 2.17 5.06
CA LEU A 17 3.02 2.83 6.09
C LEU A 17 3.33 1.92 7.28
N ILE A 18 2.32 1.24 7.81
CA ILE A 18 2.47 0.32 8.96
C ILE A 18 3.46 -0.77 8.58
N THR A 19 3.29 -1.38 7.40
CA THR A 19 4.17 -2.45 6.94
C THR A 19 5.57 -1.95 6.67
N TYR A 20 5.74 -0.79 6.05
CA TYR A 20 7.04 -0.16 5.84
C TYR A 20 7.76 0.13 7.15
N TYR A 21 7.03 0.64 8.15
CA TYR A 21 7.58 0.91 9.46
C TYR A 21 8.05 -0.37 10.16
N LEU A 22 7.19 -1.40 10.20
CA LEU A 22 7.53 -2.69 10.80
C LEU A 22 8.72 -3.36 10.10
N ASN A 23 8.76 -3.29 8.77
CA ASN A 23 9.84 -3.86 7.96
C ASN A 23 11.18 -3.15 8.19
N ASN A 24 11.20 -1.82 8.10
CA ASN A 24 12.45 -1.05 8.04
C ASN A 24 12.93 -0.54 9.41
N HIS A 25 12.02 -0.19 10.32
CA HIS A 25 12.39 0.34 11.64
C HIS A 25 12.45 -0.77 12.70
N LEU A 26 11.48 -1.68 12.72
CA LEU A 26 11.42 -2.77 13.70
C LEU A 26 12.14 -4.04 13.23
N LYS A 27 12.62 -4.09 11.98
CA LYS A 27 13.40 -5.20 11.39
C LYS A 27 12.69 -6.56 11.49
N TRP A 28 11.36 -6.57 11.47
CA TRP A 28 10.57 -7.81 11.46
C TRP A 28 10.76 -8.61 10.16
N GLY A 29 11.33 -7.99 9.14
CA GLY A 29 11.48 -8.56 7.81
C GLY A 29 10.22 -8.39 6.98
N ALA A 30 10.39 -8.31 5.66
CA ALA A 30 9.31 -7.95 4.73
C ALA A 30 8.07 -8.84 4.85
N VAL A 31 8.29 -10.16 4.95
CA VAL A 31 7.21 -11.14 5.00
C VAL A 31 6.41 -11.03 6.30
N LEU A 32 7.07 -10.99 7.46
CA LEU A 32 6.39 -10.93 8.76
C LEU A 32 5.71 -9.57 8.97
N ALA A 33 6.37 -8.48 8.57
CA ALA A 33 5.82 -7.13 8.63
C ALA A 33 4.54 -6.98 7.79
N SER A 34 4.39 -7.77 6.73
CA SER A 34 3.17 -7.80 5.91
C SER A 34 2.13 -8.78 6.45
N ALA A 35 2.54 -10.02 6.77
CA ALA A 35 1.63 -11.09 7.13
C ALA A 35 0.95 -10.86 8.48
N PHE A 36 1.69 -10.40 9.50
CA PHE A 36 1.17 -10.27 10.85
C PHE A 36 0.08 -9.18 10.96
N PRO A 37 0.28 -7.93 10.52
CA PRO A 37 -0.77 -6.91 10.57
C PRO A 37 -1.96 -7.27 9.67
N SER A 38 -1.71 -7.87 8.50
CA SER A 38 -2.79 -8.29 7.60
C SER A 38 -3.67 -9.38 8.21
N LEU A 39 -3.07 -10.33 8.92
CA LEU A 39 -3.79 -11.35 9.66
C LEU A 39 -4.64 -10.72 10.77
N LEU A 40 -4.09 -9.78 11.55
CA LEU A 40 -4.84 -9.09 12.60
C LEU A 40 -6.05 -8.33 12.05
N VAL A 41 -5.86 -7.62 10.93
CA VAL A 41 -6.96 -6.90 10.26
C VAL A 41 -8.02 -7.88 9.74
N GLY A 42 -7.60 -8.95 9.04
CA GLY A 42 -8.54 -9.96 8.54
C GLY A 42 -9.33 -10.64 9.67
N LEU A 43 -8.66 -10.99 10.76
CA LEU A 43 -9.27 -11.64 11.91
C LEU A 43 -10.23 -10.69 12.65
N PHE A 44 -9.87 -9.41 12.76
CA PHE A 44 -10.72 -8.39 13.37
C PHE A 44 -12.04 -8.25 12.59
N PHE A 45 -11.99 -8.12 11.26
CA PHE A 45 -13.20 -8.01 10.45
C PHE A 45 -13.98 -9.32 10.34
N TYR A 46 -13.32 -10.47 10.52
CA TYR A 46 -14.00 -11.77 10.60
C TYR A 46 -14.85 -11.92 11.86
N PHE A 47 -14.33 -11.51 13.03
CA PHE A 47 -15.08 -11.61 14.30
C PHE A 47 -16.06 -10.47 14.51
N PHE A 48 -15.79 -9.28 13.96
CA PHE A 48 -16.62 -8.09 14.14
C PHE A 48 -17.16 -7.53 12.81
N PRO A 49 -17.85 -8.34 11.98
CA PRO A 49 -18.32 -7.90 10.66
C PRO A 49 -19.42 -6.82 10.74
N PHE A 50 -20.12 -6.73 11.88
CA PHE A 50 -21.22 -5.80 12.13
C PHE A 50 -20.78 -4.36 12.45
N LEU A 51 -19.48 -4.09 12.61
CA LEU A 51 -18.97 -2.74 12.90
C LEU A 51 -19.03 -1.81 11.69
N VAL A 52 -19.09 -2.35 10.48
CA VAL A 52 -19.05 -1.57 9.24
C VAL A 52 -20.02 -2.20 8.23
N GLU A 53 -20.40 -1.44 7.20
CA GLU A 53 -21.19 -1.96 6.08
C GLU A 53 -20.52 -3.20 5.46
N GLU A 54 -21.31 -4.22 5.13
CA GLU A 54 -20.84 -5.55 4.72
C GLU A 54 -19.81 -5.50 3.57
N ASN A 55 -20.02 -4.59 2.62
CA ASN A 55 -19.11 -4.36 1.50
C ASN A 55 -17.73 -3.85 1.97
N LEU A 56 -17.69 -2.90 2.91
CA LEU A 56 -16.42 -2.40 3.47
C LEU A 56 -15.72 -3.47 4.31
N ALA A 57 -16.46 -4.22 5.13
CA ALA A 57 -15.88 -5.26 5.99
C ALA A 57 -15.14 -6.33 5.17
N GLN A 58 -15.60 -6.63 3.96
CA GLN A 58 -14.93 -7.56 3.05
C GLN A 58 -13.74 -6.92 2.32
N GLN A 59 -13.84 -5.64 1.93
CA GLN A 59 -12.79 -5.01 1.13
C GLN A 59 -11.60 -4.50 1.95
N ILE A 60 -11.81 -4.03 3.18
CA ILE A 60 -10.75 -3.47 4.02
C ILE A 60 -9.59 -4.47 4.20
N PRO A 61 -9.82 -5.74 4.59
CA PRO A 61 -8.73 -6.74 4.69
C PRO A 61 -7.98 -6.95 3.37
N VAL A 62 -8.70 -6.97 2.25
CA VAL A 62 -8.14 -7.21 0.91
C VAL A 62 -7.28 -6.03 0.44
N VAL A 63 -7.73 -4.81 0.70
CA VAL A 63 -6.97 -3.59 0.41
C VAL A 63 -5.73 -3.53 1.30
N PHE A 64 -5.90 -3.85 2.58
CA PHE A 64 -4.82 -3.80 3.56
C PHE A 64 -3.69 -4.76 3.20
N ILE A 65 -3.99 -6.02 2.87
CA ILE A 65 -2.96 -6.99 2.48
C ILE A 65 -2.31 -6.65 1.13
N GLY A 66 -3.05 -6.04 0.20
CA GLY A 66 -2.44 -5.56 -1.04
C GLY A 66 -1.52 -4.35 -0.82
N ALA A 67 -1.93 -3.45 0.07
CA ALA A 67 -1.14 -2.28 0.43
C ALA A 67 0.08 -2.62 1.30
N SER A 68 0.00 -3.66 2.14
CA SER A 68 1.14 -4.13 2.90
C SER A 68 2.28 -4.59 1.98
N PHE A 69 1.97 -5.13 0.79
CA PHE A 69 2.99 -5.45 -0.20
C PHE A 69 3.76 -4.23 -0.71
N VAL A 70 3.11 -3.07 -0.81
CA VAL A 70 3.78 -1.79 -1.10
C VAL A 70 4.78 -1.45 0.02
N GLY A 71 4.40 -1.69 1.27
CA GLY A 71 5.24 -1.44 2.44
C GLY A 71 6.40 -2.43 2.63
N MET A 72 6.44 -3.55 1.91
CA MET A 72 7.57 -4.50 1.95
C MET A 72 8.86 -3.93 1.31
N VAL A 73 8.77 -2.79 0.65
CA VAL A 73 9.91 -2.08 0.06
C VAL A 73 10.96 -1.71 1.11
N SER A 74 12.24 -1.85 0.74
CA SER A 74 13.35 -1.46 1.59
C SER A 74 13.53 0.07 1.59
N ASN A 75 13.95 0.60 2.73
CA ASN A 75 14.37 2.01 2.88
C ASN A 75 15.50 2.38 1.90
N LYS A 76 16.32 1.42 1.46
CA LYS A 76 17.34 1.64 0.41
C LYS A 76 16.77 2.02 -0.95
N VAL A 77 15.54 1.58 -1.24
CA VAL A 77 14.85 1.86 -2.51
C VAL A 77 14.00 3.13 -2.38
N LEU A 78 13.22 3.23 -1.31
CA LEU A 78 12.43 4.41 -0.97
C LEU A 78 12.95 5.02 0.33
N HIS A 79 13.84 6.00 0.21
CA HIS A 79 14.48 6.67 1.35
C HIS A 79 13.51 7.51 2.21
N HIS A 80 12.47 8.07 1.59
CA HIS A 80 11.50 8.90 2.29
C HIS A 80 10.13 8.21 2.39
N PRO A 81 9.50 8.21 3.58
CA PRO A 81 8.17 7.62 3.78
C PRO A 81 7.09 8.30 2.93
N ILE A 82 7.33 9.53 2.47
CA ILE A 82 6.46 10.26 1.52
C ILE A 82 6.24 9.45 0.22
N TYR A 83 7.27 8.76 -0.28
CA TYR A 83 7.12 7.94 -1.49
C TYR A 83 6.33 6.65 -1.23
N VAL A 84 6.34 6.14 0.01
CA VAL A 84 5.52 4.99 0.43
C VAL A 84 4.05 5.41 0.53
N ILE A 85 3.78 6.63 1.02
CA ILE A 85 2.43 7.23 1.01
C ILE A 85 1.94 7.37 -0.42
N LEU A 86 2.77 7.92 -1.31
CA LEU A 86 2.45 8.07 -2.73
C LEU A 86 2.18 6.72 -3.38
N ALA A 87 3.01 5.71 -3.14
CA ALA A 87 2.82 4.37 -3.66
C ALA A 87 1.53 3.72 -3.11
N GLY A 88 1.24 3.86 -1.81
CA GLY A 88 0.00 3.38 -1.21
C GLY A 88 -1.24 4.06 -1.80
N PHE A 89 -1.16 5.37 -2.04
CA PHE A 89 -2.20 6.14 -2.71
C PHE A 89 -2.44 5.67 -4.15
N ILE A 90 -1.37 5.51 -4.95
CA ILE A 90 -1.46 4.98 -6.33
C ILE A 90 -2.05 3.56 -6.31
N PHE A 91 -1.61 2.71 -5.39
CA PHE A 91 -2.17 1.37 -5.21
C PHE A 91 -3.68 1.40 -4.94
N SER A 92 -4.15 2.26 -4.03
CA SER A 92 -5.58 2.40 -3.75
C SER A 92 -6.36 2.91 -4.96
N ILE A 93 -5.82 3.85 -5.75
CA ILE A 93 -6.45 4.27 -7.01
C ILE A 93 -6.56 3.09 -7.98
N ILE A 94 -5.48 2.32 -8.16
CA ILE A 94 -5.49 1.14 -9.04
C ILE A 94 -6.52 0.14 -8.52
N TYR A 95 -6.57 -0.11 -7.20
CA TYR A 95 -7.53 -1.00 -6.55
C TYR A 95 -8.97 -0.59 -6.85
N LEU A 96 -9.30 0.68 -6.69
CA LEU A 96 -10.64 1.23 -6.90
C LEU A 96 -11.07 1.24 -8.37
N ASN A 97 -10.12 1.34 -9.28
CA ASN A 97 -10.35 1.34 -10.73
C ASN A 97 -10.17 -0.05 -11.35
N LYS A 98 -10.08 -1.12 -10.54
CA LYS A 98 -10.01 -2.48 -11.07
C LYS A 98 -11.27 -2.80 -11.84
N ALA A 99 -11.19 -2.65 -13.16
CA ALA A 99 -12.08 -3.32 -14.10
C ALA A 99 -11.99 -4.83 -13.84
N GLN A 100 -13.07 -5.56 -14.12
CA GLN A 100 -13.28 -6.98 -13.84
C GLN A 100 -12.14 -7.95 -14.28
N PHE A 101 -11.14 -7.45 -15.01
CA PHE A 101 -9.89 -8.12 -15.40
C PHE A 101 -9.11 -8.77 -14.25
N PHE A 102 -9.23 -8.28 -13.01
CA PHE A 102 -8.42 -8.78 -11.88
C PHE A 102 -9.17 -9.72 -10.93
N ASN A 103 -10.48 -9.95 -11.13
CA ASN A 103 -11.34 -10.66 -10.16
C ASN A 103 -11.01 -12.15 -9.96
N HIS A 104 -10.18 -12.76 -10.82
CA HIS A 104 -9.87 -14.20 -10.76
C HIS A 104 -8.37 -14.53 -10.86
N PHE A 105 -7.49 -13.52 -10.78
CA PHE A 105 -6.04 -13.74 -10.75
C PHE A 105 -5.50 -13.60 -9.33
N GLY A 106 -5.04 -14.70 -8.74
CA GLY A 106 -4.48 -14.75 -7.38
C GLY A 106 -3.28 -13.82 -7.14
N GLY A 107 -2.65 -13.31 -8.20
CA GLY A 107 -1.53 -12.34 -8.13
C GLY A 107 -1.91 -10.87 -8.34
N SER A 108 -3.19 -10.54 -8.54
CA SER A 108 -3.63 -9.21 -8.96
C SER A 108 -3.22 -8.08 -8.00
N LEU A 109 -3.33 -8.32 -6.69
CA LEU A 109 -2.96 -7.35 -5.65
C LEU A 109 -1.46 -7.10 -5.64
N GLY A 110 -0.65 -8.16 -5.72
CA GLY A 110 0.81 -8.05 -5.76
C GLY A 110 1.30 -7.30 -7.00
N THR A 111 0.74 -7.60 -8.18
CA THR A 111 1.06 -6.88 -9.41
C THR A 111 0.68 -5.41 -9.32
N SER A 112 -0.50 -5.10 -8.77
CA SER A 112 -0.94 -3.72 -8.56
C SER A 112 -0.01 -2.96 -7.62
N ALA A 113 0.44 -3.61 -6.54
CA ALA A 113 1.39 -3.05 -5.60
C ALA A 113 2.76 -2.80 -6.26
N CYS A 114 3.24 -3.73 -7.07
CA CYS A 114 4.47 -3.58 -7.83
C CYS A 114 4.42 -2.38 -8.79
N ILE A 115 3.34 -2.25 -9.56
CA ILE A 115 3.12 -1.11 -10.46
C ILE A 115 3.13 0.20 -9.67
N ALA A 116 2.45 0.25 -8.52
CA ALA A 116 2.40 1.44 -7.69
C ALA A 116 3.77 1.84 -7.12
N VAL A 117 4.58 0.86 -6.68
CA VAL A 117 5.95 1.10 -6.21
C VAL A 117 6.84 1.59 -7.34
N VAL A 118 6.80 0.94 -8.52
CA VAL A 118 7.59 1.36 -9.69
C VAL A 118 7.22 2.76 -10.13
N ALA A 119 5.92 3.09 -10.16
CA ALA A 119 5.45 4.44 -10.45
C ALA A 119 5.99 5.46 -9.44
N ALA A 120 5.92 5.15 -8.14
CA ALA A 120 6.45 6.01 -7.09
C ALA A 120 7.98 6.21 -7.20
N ILE A 121 8.73 5.16 -7.55
CA ILE A 121 10.18 5.26 -7.83
C ILE A 121 10.42 6.17 -9.05
N GLY A 122 9.65 6.01 -10.13
CA GLY A 122 9.73 6.88 -11.31
C GLY A 122 9.48 8.36 -10.98
N PHE A 123 8.50 8.65 -10.12
CA PHE A 123 8.31 10.01 -9.61
C PHE A 123 9.49 10.49 -8.76
N ALA A 124 10.00 9.64 -7.87
CA ALA A 124 11.15 9.97 -7.03
C ALA A 124 12.40 10.28 -7.86
N THR A 125 12.69 9.51 -8.91
CA THR A 125 13.86 9.71 -9.76
C THR A 125 13.76 11.00 -10.58
N VAL A 126 12.59 11.32 -11.15
CA VAL A 126 12.38 12.58 -11.88
C VAL A 126 12.56 13.81 -10.97
N ILE A 127 12.06 13.74 -9.74
CA ILE A 127 12.22 14.83 -8.75
C ILE A 127 13.69 14.97 -8.33
N GLN A 128 14.38 13.85 -8.06
CA GLN A 128 15.79 13.87 -7.69
C GLN A 128 16.70 14.37 -8.83
N HIS A 129 16.37 14.07 -10.08
CA HIS A 129 17.14 14.57 -11.24
C HIS A 129 17.07 16.10 -11.40
N LYS A 130 15.99 16.75 -10.94
CA LYS A 130 15.94 18.23 -10.85
C LYS A 130 16.81 18.78 -9.70
N GLY A 131 17.08 17.99 -8.67
CA GLY A 131 17.92 18.36 -7.52
C GLY A 131 19.44 18.32 -7.78
N PHE A 132 19.91 17.59 -8.81
CA PHE A 132 21.35 17.48 -9.11
C PHE A 132 21.91 18.61 -9.99
N LYS A 133 21.09 19.58 -10.42
CA LYS A 133 21.55 20.84 -11.06
C LYS A 133 21.84 21.96 -10.05
N ARG A 134 22.33 21.62 -8.86
CA ARG A 134 22.79 22.61 -7.87
C ARG A 134 24.14 22.24 -7.25
N LYS A 135 25.14 22.04 -8.10
CA LYS A 135 26.51 22.46 -7.78
C LYS A 135 26.85 23.64 -8.71
N LYS A 136 26.70 24.85 -8.18
CA LYS A 136 27.31 26.11 -8.64
C LYS A 136 28.15 26.62 -7.48
N PRO A 137 29.13 27.51 -7.70
CA PRO A 137 30.02 27.68 -8.84
C PRO A 137 31.37 26.97 -8.63
#